data_AF-A0A955CLH1-F1
#
_entry.id   AF-A0A955CLH1-F1
#
_cell.length_a   1.000
_cell.length_b   1.000
_cell.length_c   1.000
_cell.angle_alpha   90.00
_cell.angle_beta   90.00
_cell.angle_gamma   90.00
#
_symmetry.space_group_name_H-M   'P 1'
#
loop_
_entity.id
_entity.type
_entity.pdbx_description
1 polymer ?
#
loop_
_entity_poly.entity_id
_entity_poly.type
_entity_poly.pdbx_seq_one_letter_code
_entity_poly.pdbx_strand_id
1 'polypeptide(L)'
;MIDPTTENLISIGRASRTPPLDQHVSTTWRWALHGLRGHKLETIMVGGRRKTSVEAISRFLVRINGDTAPPAAASRAHEAAEREADALGI
;
A
#
# COMPACT_ATOMS: atom_id res chain seq x y z
N MET A 1 -13.42 3.05 -0.98
CA MET A 1 -13.39 4.51 -1.15
C MET A 1 -12.64 5.08 0.04
N ILE A 2 -11.80 6.10 -0.14
CA ILE A 2 -11.01 6.70 0.96
C ILE A 2 -11.91 7.56 1.85
N ASP A 3 -11.85 7.35 3.16
CA ASP A 3 -12.40 8.24 4.17
C ASP A 3 -11.30 9.16 4.75
N PRO A 4 -11.36 10.48 4.51
CA PRO A 4 -10.33 11.42 4.96
C PRO A 4 -10.31 11.65 6.48
N THR A 5 -11.31 11.19 7.23
CA THR A 5 -11.40 11.39 8.68
C THR A 5 -10.80 10.24 9.49
N THR A 6 -10.69 9.06 8.88
CA THR A 6 -10.24 7.83 9.55
C THR A 6 -8.95 7.25 8.94
N GLU A 7 -8.70 7.46 7.65
CA GLU A 7 -7.52 6.91 6.95
C GLU A 7 -6.31 7.86 6.98
N ASN A 8 -5.10 7.30 6.94
CA ASN A 8 -3.86 8.07 6.97
C ASN A 8 -3.47 8.59 5.57
N LEU A 9 -3.85 9.84 5.28
CA LEU A 9 -3.61 10.48 3.98
C LEU A 9 -2.15 10.88 3.74
N ILE A 10 -1.58 10.37 2.64
CA ILE A 10 -0.23 10.67 2.17
C ILE A 10 -0.24 11.16 0.70
N SER A 11 0.78 11.93 0.33
CA SER A 11 0.95 12.32 -1.08
C SER A 11 1.37 11.12 -1.94
N ILE A 12 1.05 11.15 -3.24
CA ILE A 12 1.48 10.10 -4.18
C ILE A 12 3.01 9.95 -4.19
N GLY A 13 3.75 11.05 -4.06
CA GLY A 13 5.21 11.01 -3.96
C GLY A 13 5.70 10.26 -2.72
N ARG A 14 5.09 10.52 -1.54
CA ARG A 14 5.43 9.77 -0.31
C ARG A 14 5.03 8.31 -0.41
N ALA A 15 3.83 8.03 -0.95
CA ALA A 15 3.34 6.67 -1.15
C ALA A 15 4.33 5.81 -1.96
N SER A 16 4.93 6.36 -3.01
CA SER A 16 5.88 5.63 -3.85
C SER A 16 7.08 5.05 -3.08
N ARG A 17 7.52 5.73 -2.02
CA ARG A 17 8.67 5.33 -1.19
C ARG A 17 8.27 4.62 0.11
N THR A 18 6.98 4.37 0.31
CA THR A 18 6.48 3.78 1.54
C THR A 18 6.40 2.25 1.35
N PRO A 19 6.99 1.44 2.24
CA PRO A 19 6.77 0.00 2.23
C PRO A 19 5.27 -0.32 2.36
N PRO A 20 4.75 -1.33 1.64
CA PRO A 20 5.46 -2.32 0.84
C PRO A 20 5.64 -1.93 -0.65
N LEU A 21 5.36 -0.67 -1.05
CA LEU A 21 5.46 -0.30 -2.47
C LEU A 21 6.92 -0.23 -2.93
N ASP A 22 7.72 0.64 -2.31
CA ASP A 22 9.08 0.99 -2.75
C ASP A 22 9.24 1.02 -4.29
N GLN A 23 8.32 1.74 -4.94
CA GLN A 23 8.24 1.85 -6.39
C GLN A 23 8.65 3.25 -6.84
N HIS A 24 9.03 3.38 -8.12
CA HIS A 24 9.22 4.69 -8.71
C HIS A 24 7.91 5.52 -8.68
N VAL A 25 8.03 6.83 -8.48
CA VAL A 25 6.89 7.75 -8.36
C VAL A 25 5.98 7.72 -9.59
N SER A 26 6.54 7.54 -10.79
CA SER A 26 5.75 7.42 -12.03
C SER A 26 4.86 6.17 -12.04
N THR A 27 5.30 5.05 -11.45
CA THR A 27 4.50 3.83 -11.32
C THR A 27 3.28 4.08 -10.44
N THR A 28 3.48 4.77 -9.32
CA THR A 28 2.38 5.10 -8.39
C THR A 28 1.38 6.07 -9.04
N TRP A 29 1.87 7.07 -9.79
CA TRP A 29 1.02 7.95 -10.59
C TRP A 29 0.23 7.20 -11.66
N ARG A 30 0.86 6.25 -12.37
CA ARG A 30 0.19 5.39 -13.35
C ARG A 30 -0.94 4.60 -12.70
N TRP A 31 -0.73 4.02 -11.52
CA TRP A 31 -1.79 3.30 -10.79
C TRP A 31 -2.93 4.22 -10.35
N ALA A 32 -2.63 5.46 -9.95
CA ALA A 32 -3.64 6.45 -9.58
C ALA A 32 -4.44 6.99 -10.79
N LEU A 33 -3.87 6.98 -12.00
CA LEU A 33 -4.52 7.53 -13.20
C LEU A 33 -5.19 6.46 -14.06
N HIS A 34 -4.48 5.36 -14.31
CA HIS A 34 -4.88 4.29 -15.23
C HIS A 34 -5.13 2.95 -14.53
N GLY A 35 -4.55 2.75 -13.35
CA GLY A 35 -4.62 1.47 -12.64
C GLY A 35 -3.62 0.43 -13.14
N LEU A 36 -3.80 -0.79 -12.66
CA LEU A 36 -3.05 -1.99 -13.00
C LEU A 36 -3.99 -3.19 -12.88
N ARG A 37 -3.99 -4.08 -13.89
CA ARG A 37 -4.81 -5.30 -13.90
C ARG A 37 -6.31 -5.03 -13.65
N GLY A 38 -6.84 -3.93 -14.19
CA GLY A 38 -8.25 -3.55 -14.02
C GLY A 38 -8.59 -2.88 -12.68
N HIS A 39 -7.65 -2.77 -11.75
CA HIS A 39 -7.85 -2.07 -10.48
C HIS A 39 -7.12 -0.73 -10.47
N LYS A 40 -7.76 0.30 -9.92
CA LYS A 40 -7.19 1.65 -9.81
C LYS A 40 -6.87 1.98 -8.36
N LEU A 41 -5.72 2.63 -8.12
CA LEU A 41 -5.38 3.10 -6.77
C LEU A 41 -6.36 4.21 -6.38
N GLU A 42 -6.97 4.06 -5.21
CA GLU A 42 -7.94 5.04 -4.71
C GLU A 42 -7.21 6.35 -4.38
N THR A 43 -7.79 7.48 -4.76
CA THR A 43 -7.21 8.79 -4.48
C THR A 43 -8.30 9.81 -4.15
N ILE A 44 -7.92 10.85 -3.42
CA ILE A 44 -8.77 11.99 -3.07
C ILE A 44 -8.02 13.30 -3.37
N MET A 45 -8.76 14.34 -3.74
CA MET A 45 -8.22 15.68 -3.92
C MET A 45 -8.37 16.47 -2.62
N VAL A 46 -7.26 16.99 -2.09
CA VAL A 46 -7.24 17.83 -0.88
C VAL A 46 -6.42 19.09 -1.18
N GLY A 47 -7.07 20.25 -1.19
CA GLY A 47 -6.41 21.54 -1.48
C GLY A 47 -5.69 21.55 -2.84
N GLY A 48 -6.31 20.99 -3.88
CA GLY A 48 -5.73 20.90 -5.23
C GLY A 48 -4.64 19.84 -5.40
N ARG A 49 -4.28 19.10 -4.35
CA ARG A 49 -3.28 18.04 -4.40
C ARG A 49 -3.92 16.66 -4.30
N ARG A 50 -3.49 15.73 -5.16
CA ARG A 50 -3.92 14.33 -5.11
C ARG A 50 -3.20 13.61 -3.97
N LYS A 51 -3.99 12.97 -3.12
CA LYS A 51 -3.52 12.13 -2.01
C LYS A 51 -4.09 10.72 -2.16
N THR A 52 -3.39 9.76 -1.59
CA THR A 52 -3.86 8.40 -1.32
C THR A 52 -3.80 8.18 0.19
N SER A 53 -4.27 7.04 0.68
CA SER A 53 -4.02 6.59 2.05
C SER A 53 -3.16 5.34 2.07
N VAL A 54 -2.60 5.01 3.23
CA VAL A 54 -1.88 3.74 3.47
C VAL A 54 -2.84 2.56 3.31
N GLU A 55 -4.07 2.72 3.79
CA GLU A 55 -5.15 1.75 3.73
C GLU A 55 -5.58 1.49 2.28
N ALA A 56 -5.69 2.54 1.46
CA ALA A 56 -5.98 2.41 0.03
C ALA A 56 -4.88 1.66 -0.72
N ILE A 57 -3.62 1.86 -0.35
CA ILE A 57 -2.49 1.10 -0.92
C ILE A 57 -2.64 -0.39 -0.59
N SER A 58 -2.91 -0.72 0.67
CA SER A 58 -3.15 -2.10 1.10
C SER A 58 -4.30 -2.74 0.31
N ARG A 59 -5.46 -2.08 0.23
CA ARG A 59 -6.61 -2.54 -0.56
C ARG A 59 -6.27 -2.72 -2.04
N PHE A 60 -5.51 -1.80 -2.62
CA PHE A 60 -5.07 -1.87 -4.00
C PHE A 60 -4.18 -3.09 -4.25
N LEU A 61 -3.21 -3.34 -3.37
CA LEU A 61 -2.29 -4.47 -3.46
C LEU A 61 -3.00 -5.81 -3.33
N VAL A 62 -3.97 -5.93 -2.42
CA VAL A 62 -4.82 -7.13 -2.32
C VAL A 62 -5.55 -7.36 -3.64
N ARG A 63 -6.23 -6.34 -4.16
CA ARG A 63 -7.01 -6.46 -5.41
C ARG A 63 -6.14 -6.88 -6.61
N ILE A 64 -4.97 -6.28 -6.81
CA ILE A 64 -4.12 -6.61 -7.98
C ILE A 64 -3.45 -7.99 -7.89
N ASN A 65 -3.30 -8.54 -6.68
CA ASN A 65 -2.75 -9.88 -6.45
C ASN A 65 -3.85 -10.95 -6.31
N GLY A 66 -5.13 -10.56 -6.43
CA GLY A 66 -6.29 -11.43 -6.31
C GLY A 66 -6.83 -11.51 -4.89
N ASP A 67 -8.15 -11.64 -4.75
CA ASP A 67 -8.82 -11.93 -3.48
C ASP A 67 -8.47 -13.36 -3.01
N THR A 68 -7.23 -13.54 -2.56
CA THR A 68 -6.92 -14.61 -1.63
C THR A 68 -7.19 -14.03 -0.26
N ALA A 69 -8.17 -14.59 0.46
CA ALA A 69 -8.43 -14.23 1.85
C ALA A 69 -7.10 -14.08 2.62
N PRO A 70 -6.95 -13.06 3.48
CA PRO A 70 -5.67 -12.78 4.11
C PRO A 70 -5.25 -14.00 4.94
N PRO A 71 -4.01 -14.50 4.85
CA PRO A 71 -3.51 -15.33 5.91
C PRO A 71 -3.37 -14.40 7.11
N ALA A 72 -4.28 -14.55 8.09
CA ALA A 72 -4.20 -13.93 9.42
C ALA A 72 -2.88 -14.26 10.16
N ALA A 73 -1.96 -15.00 9.54
CA ALA A 73 -0.65 -15.37 9.99
C ALA A 73 0.51 -14.50 9.45
N ALA A 74 0.35 -13.69 8.38
CA ALA A 74 1.50 -13.02 7.75
C ALA A 74 2.16 -11.94 8.64
N SER A 75 1.38 -11.23 9.46
CA SER A 75 1.94 -10.26 10.43
C SER A 75 2.69 -10.95 11.58
N ARG A 76 2.27 -12.16 11.99
CA ARG A 76 2.98 -12.94 13.01
C ARG A 76 4.17 -13.71 12.43
N ALA A 77 4.07 -14.13 11.17
CA ALA A 77 5.13 -14.84 10.47
C ALA A 77 6.29 -13.90 10.12
N HIS A 78 6.02 -12.64 9.78
CA HIS A 78 7.09 -11.66 9.56
C HIS A 78 7.79 -11.27 10.86
N GLU A 79 7.05 -11.02 11.95
CA GLU A 79 7.66 -10.80 13.27
C GLU A 79 8.40 -12.03 13.82
N ALA A 80 7.89 -13.24 13.55
CA ALA A 80 8.56 -14.48 13.96
C ALA A 80 9.81 -14.74 13.13
N ALA A 81 9.78 -14.47 11.82
CA ALA A 81 10.94 -14.59 10.94
C ALA A 81 12.02 -13.55 11.28
N GLU A 82 11.64 -12.32 11.64
CA GLU A 82 12.57 -11.30 12.12
C GLU A 82 13.17 -11.67 13.49
N ARG A 83 12.36 -12.18 14.44
CA ARG A 83 12.89 -12.69 15.72
C ARG A 83 13.78 -13.92 15.57
N GLU A 84 13.48 -14.79 14.59
CA GLU A 84 14.27 -15.99 14.30
C GLU A 84 15.59 -15.61 13.60
N ALA A 85 15.56 -14.65 12.68
CA ALA A 85 16.77 -14.10 12.07
C ALA A 85 17.67 -13.40 13.11
N ASP A 86 17.08 -12.60 14.00
CA ASP A 86 17.81 -11.97 15.12
C ASP A 86 18.35 -13.01 16.12
N ALA A 87 17.62 -14.10 16.37
CA ALA A 87 18.07 -15.19 17.23
C ALA A 87 19.18 -16.05 16.59
N LEU A 88 19.23 -16.13 15.26
CA LEU A 88 20.28 -16.82 14.50
C LEU A 88 21.49 -15.92 14.19
N GLY A 89 21.36 -14.60 14.38
CA GLY A 89 22.44 -13.64 14.27
C GLY A 89 23.03 -13.51 12.86
N ILE A 90 22.19 -13.61 11.83
CA ILE A 90 22.57 -13.40 10.41
C ILE A 90 21.76 -12.24 9.84
#